data_AF-R6Z9B9-F1
#
_entry.id   AF-R6Z9B9-F1
#
_cell.length_a   1.000
_cell.length_b   1.000
_cell.length_c   1.000
_cell.angle_alpha   90.00
_cell.angle_beta   90.00
_cell.angle_gamma   90.00
#
_symmetry.space_group_name_H-M   'P 1'
#
loop_
_entity.id
_entity.type
_entity.pdbx_description
1 polymer ?
#
loop_
_entity_poly.entity_id
_entity_poly.type
_entity_poly.pdbx_seq_one_letter_code
_entity_poly.pdbx_strand_id
1 'polypeptide(L)'
;MKKKAALGLAGLAAVAAIGGTWAYWNQNLSVNNEFKAGNFDSDIVEEFKPEEDWLPGETVKKVVSVKNSGNVDMAVMTKITQKWDGEKLTLQAADGTEYAAEVQWGENVAAFAAPGVADIAAPMGIEKTVDSFADADDTWVLTDIKENEDGSQDLYFVYSGIVAEAGETSALLTSVTMNPLIQSGITSKKYEPNGSGGVDLVKADANYLDSYEDAQYTMTINAKTVQATFDAIKDVFGAALEMSDSDEEVVINDFLAANGMDKPAALEAE
;
A
#
# COMPACT_ATOMS: atom_id res chain seq x y z
N MET A 1 -0.35 57.02 -23.79
CA MET A 1 -1.76 56.58 -23.69
C MET A 1 -1.89 55.15 -24.21
N LYS A 2 -2.81 54.38 -23.60
CA LYS A 2 -3.26 53.01 -23.90
C LYS A 2 -2.59 51.94 -23.03
N LYS A 3 -3.28 51.06 -22.29
CA LYS A 3 -4.66 50.88 -21.78
C LYS A 3 -4.49 49.70 -20.77
N LYS A 4 -5.15 49.73 -19.61
CA LYS A 4 -5.20 48.59 -18.68
C LYS A 4 -5.93 47.41 -19.32
N ALA A 5 -5.47 46.18 -19.08
CA ALA A 5 -6.29 44.98 -19.15
C ALA A 5 -5.75 43.95 -18.13
N ALA A 6 -6.52 43.75 -17.06
CA ALA A 6 -6.47 42.58 -16.21
C ALA A 6 -7.30 41.48 -16.88
N LEU A 7 -6.78 40.26 -16.95
CA LEU A 7 -7.45 39.00 -17.33
C LEU A 7 -6.53 37.92 -16.69
N GLY A 8 -6.87 37.27 -15.58
CA GLY A 8 -7.94 36.29 -15.47
C GLY A 8 -7.32 34.89 -15.62
N LEU A 9 -6.73 34.34 -14.55
CA LEU A 9 -6.31 32.92 -14.50
C LEU A 9 -7.56 32.08 -14.22
N ALA A 10 -8.33 31.83 -15.26
CA ALA A 10 -9.41 30.85 -15.26
C ALA A 10 -8.80 29.45 -15.42
N GLY A 11 -9.23 28.54 -14.55
CA GLY A 11 -8.82 27.13 -14.57
C GLY A 11 -9.29 26.39 -15.82
N LEU A 12 -8.63 25.27 -16.09
CA LEU A 12 -9.13 24.18 -16.92
C LEU A 12 -8.33 22.92 -16.57
N ALA A 13 -8.91 22.10 -15.69
CA ALA A 13 -8.58 20.69 -15.61
C ALA A 13 -9.06 20.03 -16.91
N ALA A 14 -8.12 19.47 -17.68
CA ALA A 14 -8.43 18.71 -18.87
C ALA A 14 -8.56 17.22 -18.49
N VAL A 15 -9.77 16.68 -18.59
CA VAL A 15 -10.00 15.22 -18.54
C VAL A 15 -9.65 14.66 -19.92
N ALA A 16 -8.58 13.87 -20.00
CA ALA A 16 -8.23 13.13 -21.20
C ALA A 16 -8.82 11.71 -21.11
N ALA A 17 -9.68 11.38 -22.06
CA ALA A 17 -10.24 10.05 -22.24
C ALA A 17 -9.59 9.39 -23.45
N ILE A 18 -8.83 8.29 -23.29
CA ILE A 18 -8.47 7.32 -24.35
C ILE A 18 -8.06 6.02 -23.59
N GLY A 19 -8.38 4.78 -23.94
CA GLY A 19 -8.67 4.15 -25.24
C GLY A 19 -7.38 3.71 -25.96
N GLY A 20 -7.14 2.40 -26.06
CA GLY A 20 -6.21 1.80 -27.04
C GLY A 20 -4.74 1.66 -26.64
N THR A 21 -4.19 0.48 -26.93
CA THR A 21 -2.94 -0.10 -26.41
C THR A 21 -1.66 0.30 -27.16
N TRP A 22 -0.53 0.22 -26.42
CA TRP A 22 0.90 0.09 -26.79
C TRP A 22 1.81 1.33 -26.82
N ALA A 23 2.79 1.27 -25.90
CA ALA A 23 4.11 1.89 -25.84
C ALA A 23 4.30 3.26 -25.13
N TYR A 24 4.94 3.14 -23.96
CA TYR A 24 6.10 3.96 -23.53
C TYR A 24 5.85 5.43 -23.19
N TRP A 25 5.50 5.68 -21.93
CA TRP A 25 5.93 6.88 -21.20
C TRP A 25 5.72 6.66 -19.70
N ASN A 26 6.83 6.62 -18.96
CA ASN A 26 6.88 6.69 -17.51
C ASN A 26 6.38 8.08 -17.06
N GLN A 27 5.06 8.24 -16.88
CA GLN A 27 4.44 9.37 -16.21
C GLN A 27 3.88 8.89 -14.90
N ASN A 28 4.51 9.33 -13.80
CA ASN A 28 3.91 9.68 -12.52
C ASN A 28 2.40 9.34 -12.44
N LEU A 29 2.10 8.05 -12.25
CA LEU A 29 0.74 7.57 -12.03
C LEU A 29 0.42 7.83 -10.56
N SER A 30 0.09 9.09 -10.27
CA SER A 30 -0.92 9.33 -9.24
C SER A 30 -2.22 8.80 -9.84
N VAL A 31 -2.66 7.63 -9.39
CA VAL A 31 -4.01 7.14 -9.65
C VAL A 31 -4.95 8.05 -8.87
N ASN A 32 -5.30 9.18 -9.48
CA ASN A 32 -6.27 10.10 -8.93
C ASN A 32 -7.66 9.50 -9.14
N ASN A 33 -8.06 8.61 -8.23
CA ASN A 33 -9.36 7.95 -8.27
C ASN A 33 -10.42 8.94 -7.77
N GLU A 34 -11.14 9.58 -8.69
CA GLU A 34 -12.23 10.50 -8.37
C GLU A 34 -13.58 9.81 -8.58
N PHE A 35 -14.28 9.46 -7.49
CA PHE A 35 -15.64 8.92 -7.51
C PHE A 35 -16.72 9.94 -7.11
N LYS A 36 -17.77 10.10 -7.93
CA LYS A 36 -18.98 10.86 -7.55
C LYS A 36 -20.04 9.94 -6.92
N ALA A 37 -20.67 10.44 -5.86
CA ALA A 37 -21.58 9.76 -4.92
C ALA A 37 -22.84 9.07 -5.50
N GLY A 38 -23.31 8.03 -4.79
CA GLY A 38 -24.69 7.52 -4.86
C GLY A 38 -24.99 6.20 -4.14
N ASN A 39 -24.03 5.28 -4.01
CA ASN A 39 -24.15 4.01 -3.27
C ASN A 39 -22.81 3.72 -2.60
N PHE A 40 -22.77 3.63 -1.27
CA PHE A 40 -21.54 3.52 -0.48
C PHE A 40 -21.22 2.06 -0.16
N ASP A 41 -20.52 1.42 -1.10
CA ASP A 41 -19.60 0.30 -0.92
C ASP A 41 -18.69 0.37 -2.15
N SER A 42 -17.39 0.59 -1.97
CA SER A 42 -16.47 0.80 -3.09
C SER A 42 -15.12 0.21 -2.76
N ASP A 43 -14.78 -0.85 -3.50
CA ASP A 43 -13.45 -1.46 -3.52
C ASP A 43 -12.56 -0.67 -4.48
N ILE A 44 -11.50 -0.06 -3.97
CA ILE A 44 -10.43 0.54 -4.76
C ILE A 44 -9.30 -0.47 -4.84
N VAL A 45 -9.11 -1.09 -6.01
CA VAL A 45 -8.00 -1.98 -6.25
C VAL A 45 -6.93 -1.27 -7.07
N GLU A 46 -5.76 -1.11 -6.48
CA GLU A 46 -4.58 -0.57 -7.12
C GLU A 46 -3.47 -1.62 -7.12
N GLU A 47 -3.01 -1.99 -8.31
CA GLU A 47 -1.94 -2.97 -8.47
C GLU A 47 -0.64 -2.25 -8.83
N PHE A 48 0.42 -2.54 -8.07
CA PHE A 48 1.78 -2.16 -8.37
C PHE A 48 2.56 -3.38 -8.84
N LYS A 49 3.00 -3.30 -10.10
CA LYS A 49 3.94 -4.21 -10.73
C LYS A 49 5.11 -3.37 -11.26
N PRO A 50 6.32 -3.50 -10.68
CA PRO A 50 7.50 -2.82 -11.20
C PRO A 50 7.81 -3.33 -12.62
N GLU A 51 8.50 -2.52 -13.43
CA GLU A 51 8.86 -2.89 -14.80
C GLU A 51 9.75 -4.16 -14.80
N GLU A 52 9.80 -4.90 -15.92
CA GLU A 52 10.59 -6.15 -16.04
C GLU A 52 12.09 -5.95 -15.76
N ASP A 53 12.59 -4.71 -15.79
CA ASP A 53 13.99 -4.34 -15.53
C ASP A 53 14.22 -3.72 -14.13
N TRP A 54 13.34 -3.92 -13.14
CA TRP A 54 13.55 -3.36 -11.79
C TRP A 54 14.82 -3.92 -11.15
N LEU A 55 15.83 -3.06 -10.91
CA LEU A 55 17.17 -3.48 -10.47
C LEU A 55 17.40 -3.29 -8.95
N PRO A 56 18.32 -4.06 -8.32
CA PRO A 56 18.54 -3.95 -6.87
C PRO A 56 18.94 -2.52 -6.47
N GLY A 57 18.25 -1.99 -5.45
CA GLY A 57 18.40 -0.59 -5.01
C GLY A 57 17.63 0.45 -5.83
N GLU A 58 16.90 0.05 -6.88
CA GLU A 58 16.08 0.96 -7.66
C GLU A 58 14.77 1.31 -6.94
N THR A 59 14.47 2.61 -6.84
CA THR A 59 13.25 3.13 -6.22
C THR A 59 12.21 3.50 -7.26
N VAL A 60 11.01 2.96 -7.13
CA VAL A 60 9.83 3.35 -7.91
C VAL A 60 8.91 4.21 -7.05
N LYS A 61 8.65 5.43 -7.48
CA LYS A 61 7.73 6.34 -6.80
C LYS A 61 6.29 5.88 -6.98
N LYS A 62 5.56 5.80 -5.88
CA LYS A 62 4.16 5.37 -5.82
C LYS A 62 3.53 6.03 -4.60
N VAL A 63 2.74 7.08 -4.80
CA VAL A 63 2.03 7.74 -3.70
C VAL A 63 0.61 7.21 -3.65
N VAL A 64 0.22 6.66 -2.50
CA VAL A 64 -1.11 6.07 -2.31
C VAL A 64 -1.82 6.82 -1.20
N SER A 65 -2.98 7.36 -1.50
CA SER A 65 -3.89 8.04 -0.59
C SER A 65 -5.33 7.76 -1.03
N VAL A 66 -6.30 7.94 -0.12
CA VAL A 66 -7.72 7.75 -0.42
C VAL A 66 -8.42 9.10 -0.35
N LYS A 67 -9.06 9.49 -1.45
CA LYS A 67 -9.80 10.74 -1.57
C LYS A 67 -11.30 10.50 -1.45
N ASN A 68 -11.96 11.22 -0.54
CA ASN A 68 -13.41 11.24 -0.45
C ASN A 68 -13.98 12.23 -1.47
N SER A 69 -14.37 11.72 -2.62
CA SER A 69 -15.07 12.50 -3.66
C SER A 69 -16.60 12.37 -3.59
N GLY A 70 -17.09 11.68 -2.56
CA GLY A 70 -18.50 11.61 -2.19
C GLY A 70 -18.99 12.87 -1.47
N ASN A 71 -20.24 12.84 -1.00
CA ASN A 71 -20.91 13.95 -0.30
C ASN A 71 -21.29 13.60 1.15
N VAL A 72 -20.71 12.51 1.67
CA VAL A 72 -20.88 12.08 3.06
C VAL A 72 -19.52 11.70 3.60
N ASP A 73 -19.39 11.80 4.91
CA ASP A 73 -18.20 11.40 5.63
C ASP A 73 -17.99 9.87 5.57
N MET A 74 -16.75 9.43 5.39
CA MET A 74 -16.42 8.02 5.21
C MET A 74 -15.27 7.55 6.11
N ALA A 75 -15.37 6.30 6.57
CA ALA A 75 -14.27 5.56 7.17
C ALA A 75 -13.56 4.73 6.09
N VAL A 76 -12.26 4.47 6.28
CA VAL A 76 -11.41 3.81 5.29
C VAL A 76 -10.57 2.72 5.95
N MET A 77 -10.54 1.55 5.32
CA MET A 77 -9.56 0.50 5.59
C MET A 77 -8.83 0.13 4.30
N THR A 78 -7.65 -0.45 4.40
CA THR A 78 -6.87 -0.91 3.26
C THR A 78 -6.17 -2.23 3.54
N LYS A 79 -6.31 -3.19 2.63
CA LYS A 79 -5.54 -4.43 2.59
C LYS A 79 -4.41 -4.27 1.56
N ILE A 80 -3.16 -4.43 1.98
CA ILE A 80 -2.02 -4.54 1.06
C ILE A 80 -1.61 -6.00 1.00
N THR A 81 -1.65 -6.62 -0.18
CA THR A 81 -1.08 -7.94 -0.44
C THR A 81 0.27 -7.77 -1.13
N GLN A 82 1.34 -8.21 -0.49
CA GLN A 82 2.69 -8.23 -1.06
C GLN A 82 3.09 -9.65 -1.41
N LYS A 83 3.70 -9.83 -2.57
CA LYS A 83 4.20 -11.12 -3.02
C LYS A 83 5.49 -10.96 -3.78
N TRP A 84 6.37 -11.93 -3.62
CA TRP A 84 7.55 -12.08 -4.43
C TRP A 84 7.45 -13.44 -5.14
N ASP A 85 7.08 -13.44 -6.42
CA ASP A 85 6.88 -14.68 -7.16
C ASP A 85 8.21 -15.40 -7.39
N GLY A 86 8.24 -16.71 -7.20
CA GLY A 86 9.43 -17.54 -7.44
C GLY A 86 10.41 -17.63 -6.27
N GLU A 87 10.35 -16.74 -5.28
CA GLU A 87 11.21 -16.75 -4.07
C GLU A 87 10.44 -16.35 -2.81
N LYS A 88 11.13 -16.15 -1.68
CA LYS A 88 10.51 -15.66 -0.44
C LYS A 88 10.44 -14.13 -0.43
N LEU A 89 9.36 -13.60 0.16
CA LEU A 89 9.23 -12.16 0.41
C LEU A 89 10.31 -11.61 1.36
N THR A 90 10.92 -12.50 2.15
CA THR A 90 11.98 -12.17 3.11
C THR A 90 13.30 -12.84 2.77
N LEU A 91 14.38 -12.11 3.04
CA LEU A 91 15.77 -12.49 2.86
C LEU A 91 16.40 -12.76 4.23
N GLN A 92 17.31 -13.74 4.31
CA GLN A 92 18.14 -13.91 5.52
C GLN A 92 19.35 -12.97 5.43
N ALA A 93 19.36 -11.92 6.25
CA ALA A 93 20.48 -11.02 6.41
C ALA A 93 21.33 -11.40 7.63
N ALA A 94 22.52 -10.78 7.75
CA ALA A 94 23.45 -11.07 8.85
C ALA A 94 22.96 -10.57 10.22
N ASP A 95 22.05 -9.60 10.23
CA ASP A 95 21.49 -8.91 11.40
C ASP A 95 19.99 -9.15 11.61
N GLY A 96 19.35 -9.97 10.77
CA GLY A 96 17.93 -10.31 10.91
C GLY A 96 17.27 -10.75 9.61
N THR A 97 15.95 -10.66 9.59
CA THR A 97 15.13 -10.87 8.39
C THR A 97 14.95 -9.52 7.69
N GLU A 98 15.32 -9.44 6.42
CA GLU A 98 15.05 -8.28 5.56
C GLU A 98 13.94 -8.60 4.57
N TYR A 99 13.31 -7.57 4.00
CA TYR A 99 12.27 -7.73 2.97
C TYR A 99 12.86 -7.55 1.58
N ALA A 100 12.35 -8.29 0.60
CA ALA A 100 12.79 -8.20 -0.79
C ALA A 100 12.47 -6.83 -1.43
N ALA A 101 11.47 -6.14 -0.90
CA ALA A 101 11.11 -4.78 -1.26
C ALA A 101 10.97 -3.92 -0.01
N GLU A 102 11.67 -2.79 0.01
CA GLU A 102 11.57 -1.77 1.04
C GLU A 102 10.46 -0.78 0.68
N VAL A 103 9.35 -0.82 1.42
CA VAL A 103 8.26 0.14 1.26
C VAL A 103 8.60 1.43 2.02
N GLN A 104 8.56 2.55 1.32
CA GLN A 104 8.68 3.88 1.94
C GLN A 104 7.28 4.36 2.32
N TRP A 105 6.91 4.13 3.57
CA TRP A 105 5.62 4.55 4.15
C TRP A 105 5.46 6.07 4.17
N GLY A 106 4.22 6.53 4.33
CA GLY A 106 3.94 7.95 4.57
C GLY A 106 4.40 8.40 5.97
N GLU A 107 4.34 9.70 6.21
CA GLU A 107 4.76 10.29 7.50
C GLU A 107 3.89 9.81 8.68
N ASN A 108 2.61 9.51 8.41
CA ASN A 108 1.63 9.13 9.42
C ASN A 108 1.22 7.67 9.25
N VAL A 109 2.15 6.76 9.53
CA VAL A 109 1.89 5.31 9.59
C VAL A 109 2.37 4.76 10.94
N ALA A 110 1.56 3.92 11.57
CA ALA A 110 1.87 3.30 12.86
C ALA A 110 1.34 1.87 12.94
N ALA A 111 1.91 1.06 13.83
CA ALA A 111 1.43 -0.26 14.18
C ALA A 111 0.53 -0.20 15.43
N PHE A 112 -0.51 -1.02 15.48
CA PHE A 112 -1.38 -1.13 16.65
C PHE A 112 -0.71 -2.00 17.73
N ALA A 113 -0.64 -1.48 18.96
CA ALA A 113 0.10 -2.12 20.05
C ALA A 113 -0.51 -3.46 20.48
N ALA A 114 -1.85 -3.57 20.47
CA ALA A 114 -2.61 -4.77 20.79
C ALA A 114 -3.72 -4.92 19.74
N PRO A 115 -3.55 -5.80 18.73
CA PRO A 115 -3.26 -7.21 18.97
C PRO A 115 -1.79 -7.64 18.87
N GLY A 116 -0.84 -6.70 18.76
CA GLY A 116 0.59 -7.01 18.89
C GLY A 116 1.32 -7.14 17.57
N VAL A 117 0.99 -6.30 16.59
CA VAL A 117 1.63 -6.32 15.27
C VAL A 117 2.96 -5.54 15.19
N ALA A 118 3.27 -4.74 16.22
CA ALA A 118 4.41 -3.81 16.22
C ALA A 118 5.78 -4.50 15.98
N ASP A 119 6.01 -5.65 16.61
CA ASP A 119 7.29 -6.37 16.48
C ASP A 119 7.55 -6.88 15.06
N ILE A 120 6.47 -7.20 14.33
CA ILE A 120 6.52 -7.67 12.94
C ILE A 120 6.56 -6.48 11.97
N ALA A 121 5.90 -5.36 12.33
CA ALA A 121 5.84 -4.15 11.54
C ALA A 121 7.16 -3.36 11.53
N ALA A 122 7.93 -3.40 12.62
CA ALA A 122 9.18 -2.64 12.75
C ALA A 122 10.23 -3.02 11.68
N PRO A 123 10.51 -4.30 11.39
CA PRO A 123 11.35 -4.72 10.26
C PRO A 123 10.86 -4.25 8.88
N MET A 124 9.58 -3.89 8.75
CA MET A 124 9.00 -3.36 7.51
C MET A 124 9.14 -1.83 7.40
N GLY A 125 9.78 -1.17 8.38
CA GLY A 125 9.92 0.28 8.44
C GLY A 125 8.76 1.01 9.13
N ILE A 126 7.83 0.29 9.78
CA ILE A 126 6.75 0.88 10.58
C ILE A 126 7.16 0.81 12.06
N GLU A 127 7.93 1.79 12.50
CA GLU A 127 8.50 1.81 13.86
C GLU A 127 7.59 2.47 14.90
N LYS A 128 6.67 3.34 14.48
CA LYS A 128 5.74 4.02 15.38
C LYS A 128 4.67 3.02 15.84
N THR A 129 4.33 3.05 17.13
CA THR A 129 3.26 2.25 17.71
C THR A 129 2.21 3.15 18.37
N VAL A 130 0.94 2.75 18.30
CA VAL A 130 -0.18 3.41 18.97
C VAL A 130 -1.01 2.41 19.76
N ASP A 131 -1.46 2.81 20.95
CA ASP A 131 -2.30 1.97 21.82
C ASP A 131 -3.79 2.10 21.50
N SER A 132 -4.19 3.21 20.87
CA SER A 132 -5.57 3.52 20.48
C SER A 132 -5.59 4.40 19.23
N PHE A 133 -6.67 4.30 18.45
CA PHE A 133 -6.98 5.22 17.36
C PHE A 133 -7.13 6.67 17.83
N ALA A 134 -7.47 6.90 19.11
CA ALA A 134 -7.53 8.25 19.69
C ALA A 134 -6.16 8.95 19.75
N ASP A 135 -5.07 8.17 19.77
CA ASP A 135 -3.69 8.67 19.79
C ASP A 135 -3.06 8.74 18.38
N ALA A 136 -3.84 8.42 17.36
CA ALA A 136 -3.38 8.19 16.00
C ALA A 136 -3.99 9.17 15.00
N ASP A 137 -4.20 10.44 15.35
CA ASP A 137 -4.81 11.43 14.43
C ASP A 137 -4.11 11.44 13.05
N ASP A 138 -4.90 11.51 11.97
CA ASP A 138 -4.45 11.49 10.56
C ASP A 138 -3.45 10.34 10.21
N THR A 139 -3.58 9.19 10.87
CA THR A 139 -2.62 8.07 10.79
C THR A 139 -3.25 6.82 10.20
N TRP A 140 -2.53 6.16 9.30
CA TRP A 140 -2.80 4.78 8.93
C TRP A 140 -2.25 3.83 9.99
N VAL A 141 -3.14 3.07 10.60
CA VAL A 141 -2.80 2.12 11.67
C VAL A 141 -2.82 0.72 11.08
N LEU A 142 -1.67 0.05 11.07
CA LEU A 142 -1.57 -1.38 10.77
C LEU A 142 -2.15 -2.16 11.95
N THR A 143 -3.21 -2.93 11.69
CA THR A 143 -3.98 -3.65 12.71
C THR A 143 -3.73 -5.15 12.68
N ASP A 144 -3.38 -5.71 11.52
CA ASP A 144 -3.07 -7.13 11.38
C ASP A 144 -2.08 -7.42 10.24
N ILE A 145 -1.35 -8.52 10.36
CA ILE A 145 -0.45 -9.05 9.33
C ILE A 145 -0.67 -10.55 9.23
N LYS A 146 -0.92 -11.02 8.01
CA LYS A 146 -1.19 -12.44 7.73
C LYS A 146 -0.27 -12.96 6.64
N GLU A 147 0.42 -14.05 6.93
CA GLU A 147 1.14 -14.81 5.90
C GLU A 147 0.19 -15.84 5.26
N ASN A 148 0.17 -15.86 3.94
CA ASN A 148 -0.66 -16.77 3.16
C ASN A 148 0.13 -18.02 2.73
N GLU A 149 -0.57 -19.11 2.45
CA GLU A 149 0.04 -20.38 2.03
C GLU A 149 0.85 -20.28 0.74
N ASP A 150 0.53 -19.30 -0.12
CA ASP A 150 1.23 -19.05 -1.38
C ASP A 150 2.47 -18.16 -1.24
N GLY A 151 2.87 -17.84 0.00
CA GLY A 151 4.02 -17.00 0.32
C GLY A 151 3.76 -15.50 0.21
N SER A 152 2.54 -15.07 -0.13
CA SER A 152 2.16 -13.67 -0.03
C SER A 152 1.92 -13.25 1.43
N GLN A 153 2.02 -11.95 1.69
CA GLN A 153 1.74 -11.36 2.99
C GLN A 153 0.67 -10.28 2.83
N ASP A 154 -0.38 -10.38 3.64
CA ASP A 154 -1.46 -9.42 3.73
C ASP A 154 -1.24 -8.51 4.93
N LEU A 155 -1.33 -7.20 4.71
CA LEU A 155 -1.24 -6.16 5.73
C LEU A 155 -2.59 -5.42 5.78
N TYR A 156 -3.20 -5.36 6.95
CA TYR A 156 -4.50 -4.71 7.15
C TYR A 156 -4.31 -3.38 7.86
N PHE A 157 -4.65 -2.30 7.18
CA PHE A 157 -4.60 -0.94 7.70
C PHE A 157 -6.00 -0.38 7.90
N VAL A 158 -6.17 0.39 8.96
CA VAL A 158 -7.35 1.24 9.17
C VAL A 158 -6.86 2.68 9.28
N TYR A 159 -7.47 3.58 8.50
CA TYR A 159 -7.21 5.00 8.66
C TYR A 159 -7.95 5.50 9.89
N SER A 160 -7.25 6.16 10.81
CA SER A 160 -7.76 6.45 12.16
C SER A 160 -8.93 7.42 12.21
N GLY A 161 -8.99 8.35 11.26
CA GLY A 161 -9.99 9.40 11.23
C GLY A 161 -11.12 9.14 10.26
N ILE A 162 -12.13 10.01 10.34
CA ILE A 162 -13.18 10.09 9.33
C ILE A 162 -12.78 11.08 8.24
N VAL A 163 -12.81 10.60 6.99
CA VAL A 163 -12.52 11.43 5.82
C VAL A 163 -13.80 12.16 5.44
N ALA A 164 -13.85 13.45 5.76
CA ALA A 164 -14.97 14.32 5.43
C ALA A 164 -15.18 14.47 3.91
N GLU A 165 -16.32 15.00 3.48
CA GLU A 165 -16.57 15.35 2.07
C GLU A 165 -15.40 16.17 1.48
N ALA A 166 -14.95 15.78 0.27
CA ALA A 166 -13.80 16.36 -0.42
C ALA A 166 -12.45 16.24 0.31
N GLY A 167 -12.41 15.53 1.44
CA GLY A 167 -11.21 15.22 2.19
C GLY A 167 -10.36 14.16 1.52
N GLU A 168 -9.15 14.00 2.04
CA GLU A 168 -8.18 13.00 1.60
C GLU A 168 -7.42 12.50 2.83
N THR A 169 -7.07 11.23 2.85
CA THR A 169 -6.19 10.67 3.89
C THR A 169 -4.77 11.20 3.71
N SER A 170 -3.96 11.15 4.78
CA SER A 170 -2.51 11.11 4.62
C SER A 170 -2.09 9.97 3.67
N ALA A 171 -0.90 10.11 3.07
CA ALA A 171 -0.37 9.07 2.20
C ALA A 171 -0.05 7.81 3.02
N LEU A 172 -0.51 6.65 2.57
CA LEU A 172 -0.16 5.35 3.15
C LEU A 172 1.28 4.98 2.81
N LEU A 173 1.68 5.15 1.55
CA LEU A 173 3.06 4.94 1.09
C LEU A 173 3.41 5.92 -0.03
N THR A 174 4.71 6.09 -0.29
CA THR A 174 5.25 7.10 -1.23
C THR A 174 6.19 6.52 -2.28
N SER A 175 6.82 5.39 -2.01
CA SER A 175 7.62 4.65 -2.99
C SER A 175 7.92 3.22 -2.51
N VAL A 176 8.43 2.40 -3.42
CA VAL A 176 8.94 1.05 -3.13
C VAL A 176 10.33 0.94 -3.74
N THR A 177 11.29 0.41 -2.99
CA THR A 177 12.67 0.20 -3.44
C THR A 177 13.00 -1.28 -3.41
N MET A 178 13.62 -1.82 -4.46
CA MET A 178 14.07 -3.20 -4.41
C MET A 178 15.24 -3.30 -3.45
N ASN A 179 15.22 -4.28 -2.56
CA ASN A 179 16.29 -4.44 -1.60
C ASN A 179 17.64 -4.63 -2.34
N PRO A 180 18.65 -3.81 -2.06
CA PRO A 180 19.96 -3.89 -2.73
C PRO A 180 20.74 -5.16 -2.42
N LEU A 181 20.35 -5.93 -1.38
CA LEU A 181 20.94 -7.22 -1.05
C LEU A 181 20.51 -8.33 -2.01
N ILE A 182 19.44 -8.16 -2.76
CA ILE A 182 19.04 -9.10 -3.81
C ILE A 182 20.13 -9.14 -4.89
N GLN A 183 20.61 -10.34 -5.22
CA GLN A 183 21.71 -10.52 -6.16
C GLN A 183 21.20 -11.02 -7.51
N SER A 184 22.01 -10.85 -8.56
CA SER A 184 21.77 -11.63 -9.80
C SER A 184 22.06 -13.10 -9.50
N GLY A 185 21.22 -13.98 -10.05
CA GLY A 185 21.44 -15.42 -10.00
C GLY A 185 22.75 -15.84 -10.67
N ILE A 186 23.33 -14.98 -11.50
CA ILE A 186 24.65 -15.18 -12.10
C ILE A 186 25.67 -14.27 -11.42
N THR A 187 26.41 -14.84 -10.48
CA THR A 187 27.47 -14.14 -9.74
C THR A 187 28.75 -13.93 -10.55
N SER A 188 29.00 -14.78 -11.55
CA SER A 188 30.17 -14.66 -12.42
C SER A 188 29.92 -15.31 -13.79
N LYS A 189 30.44 -14.69 -14.85
CA LYS A 189 30.51 -15.26 -16.21
C LYS A 189 31.98 -15.33 -16.63
N LYS A 190 32.49 -16.53 -16.88
CA LYS A 190 33.83 -16.77 -17.42
C LYS A 190 33.74 -16.95 -18.93
N TYR A 191 34.52 -16.13 -19.65
CA TYR A 191 34.62 -16.19 -21.10
C TYR A 191 36.03 -16.65 -21.52
N GLU A 192 36.12 -17.50 -22.53
CA GLU A 192 37.38 -17.92 -23.15
C GLU A 192 37.41 -17.54 -24.64
N PRO A 193 38.56 -17.11 -25.19
CA PRO A 193 38.67 -16.79 -26.60
C PRO A 193 38.35 -17.99 -27.48
N ASN A 194 37.50 -17.79 -28.48
CA ASN A 194 37.19 -18.82 -29.46
C ASN A 194 38.09 -18.70 -30.71
N GLY A 195 38.21 -19.80 -31.46
CA GLY A 195 39.06 -19.89 -32.65
C GLY A 195 38.63 -18.98 -33.82
N SER A 196 37.51 -18.27 -33.66
CA SER A 196 36.92 -17.37 -34.65
C SER A 196 37.23 -15.88 -34.39
N GLY A 197 38.00 -15.59 -33.33
CA GLY A 197 38.31 -14.21 -32.90
C GLY A 197 37.25 -13.57 -31.99
N GLY A 198 36.28 -14.36 -31.50
CA GLY A 198 35.32 -13.96 -30.47
C GLY A 198 35.64 -14.57 -29.10
N VAL A 199 34.68 -14.53 -28.18
CA VAL A 199 34.76 -15.20 -26.87
C VAL A 199 33.53 -16.07 -26.67
N ASP A 200 33.72 -17.26 -26.12
CA ASP A 200 32.64 -18.18 -25.71
C ASP A 200 32.46 -18.12 -24.20
N LEU A 201 31.22 -18.15 -23.72
CA LEU A 201 30.91 -18.36 -22.30
C LEU A 201 31.24 -19.82 -21.95
N VAL A 202 32.16 -20.05 -21.02
CA VAL A 202 32.64 -21.38 -20.63
C VAL A 202 32.27 -21.76 -19.20
N LYS A 203 31.90 -20.78 -18.36
CA LYS A 203 31.38 -21.04 -17.02
C LYS A 203 30.46 -19.90 -16.60
N ALA A 204 29.33 -20.22 -16.01
CA ALA A 204 28.55 -19.28 -15.22
C ALA A 204 28.52 -19.82 -13.79
N ASP A 205 28.97 -19.03 -12.82
CA ASP A 205 28.78 -19.35 -11.41
C ASP A 205 27.42 -18.80 -10.99
N ALA A 206 26.50 -19.70 -10.65
CA ALA A 206 25.17 -19.35 -10.22
C ALA A 206 25.07 -19.37 -8.69
N ASN A 207 24.44 -18.35 -8.11
CA ASN A 207 23.94 -18.38 -6.74
C ASN A 207 22.42 -18.41 -6.83
N TYR A 208 21.82 -19.57 -6.50
CA TYR A 208 20.38 -19.79 -6.56
C TYR A 208 19.66 -19.36 -5.27
N LEU A 209 20.36 -18.67 -4.37
CA LEU A 209 19.75 -18.00 -3.23
C LEU A 209 19.51 -16.56 -3.68
N ASP A 210 18.24 -16.18 -3.80
CA ASP A 210 17.78 -14.79 -3.92
C ASP A 210 18.09 -14.10 -5.27
N SER A 211 17.81 -14.78 -6.40
CA SER A 211 18.00 -14.19 -7.74
C SER A 211 16.76 -13.43 -8.24
N TYR A 212 16.93 -12.18 -8.70
CA TYR A 212 15.82 -11.38 -9.25
C TYR A 212 15.40 -11.73 -10.69
N GLU A 213 16.23 -12.46 -11.45
CA GLU A 213 16.06 -12.63 -12.91
C GLU A 213 14.81 -13.42 -13.31
N ASP A 214 14.27 -14.27 -12.43
CA ASP A 214 13.04 -15.05 -12.62
C ASP A 214 11.94 -14.68 -11.63
N ALA A 215 12.12 -13.60 -10.86
CA ALA A 215 11.25 -13.24 -9.75
C ALA A 215 10.57 -11.88 -9.94
N GLN A 216 9.32 -11.78 -9.50
CA GLN A 216 8.52 -10.56 -9.64
C GLN A 216 7.89 -10.16 -8.31
N TYR A 217 8.18 -8.95 -7.86
CA TYR A 217 7.42 -8.33 -6.78
C TYR A 217 6.09 -7.83 -7.29
N THR A 218 5.01 -8.16 -6.57
CA THR A 218 3.69 -7.56 -6.77
C THR A 218 3.19 -7.00 -5.44
N MET A 219 2.69 -5.78 -5.47
CA MET A 219 1.98 -5.17 -4.34
C MET A 219 0.58 -4.76 -4.80
N THR A 220 -0.44 -5.38 -4.24
CA THR A 220 -1.84 -5.08 -4.53
C THR A 220 -2.46 -4.38 -3.33
N ILE A 221 -3.04 -3.21 -3.53
CA ILE A 221 -3.65 -2.39 -2.51
C ILE A 221 -5.16 -2.40 -2.76
N ASN A 222 -5.93 -2.89 -1.81
CA ASN A 222 -7.39 -2.89 -1.84
C ASN A 222 -7.92 -2.01 -0.70
N ALA A 223 -8.35 -0.79 -1.03
CA ALA A 223 -9.00 0.08 -0.07
C ALA A 223 -10.52 -0.11 -0.10
N LYS A 224 -11.13 -0.23 1.07
CA LYS A 224 -12.58 -0.21 1.24
C LYS A 224 -13.00 1.03 1.99
N THR A 225 -14.05 1.67 1.48
CA THR A 225 -14.64 2.85 2.08
C THR A 225 -16.08 2.58 2.48
N VAL A 226 -16.49 3.08 3.63
CA VAL A 226 -17.86 2.94 4.14
C VAL A 226 -18.34 4.24 4.75
N GLN A 227 -19.65 4.49 4.69
CA GLN A 227 -20.24 5.63 5.37
C GLN A 227 -19.91 5.61 6.86
N ALA A 228 -19.55 6.77 7.41
CA ALA A 228 -19.17 6.96 8.81
C ALA A 228 -20.38 6.80 9.77
N THR A 229 -20.87 5.57 9.92
CA THR A 229 -21.94 5.20 10.86
C THR A 229 -21.58 3.90 11.57
N PHE A 230 -22.02 3.78 12.82
CA PHE A 230 -21.73 2.61 13.68
C PHE A 230 -22.03 1.28 12.98
N ASP A 231 -23.26 1.11 12.47
CA ASP A 231 -23.70 -0.16 11.88
C ASP A 231 -22.94 -0.48 10.59
N ALA A 232 -22.72 0.51 9.72
CA ALA A 232 -22.04 0.29 8.45
C ALA A 232 -20.55 -0.03 8.66
N ILE A 233 -19.87 0.68 9.58
CA ILE A 233 -18.47 0.39 9.90
C ILE A 233 -18.34 -1.01 10.47
N LYS A 234 -19.18 -1.38 11.44
CA LYS A 234 -19.12 -2.71 12.05
C LYS A 234 -19.33 -3.82 11.03
N ASP A 235 -20.26 -3.64 10.10
CA ASP A 235 -20.55 -4.61 9.04
C ASP A 235 -19.40 -4.70 8.02
N VAL A 236 -18.96 -3.55 7.46
CA VAL A 236 -17.95 -3.54 6.39
C VAL A 236 -16.56 -3.87 6.92
N PHE A 237 -16.14 -3.31 8.05
CA PHE A 237 -14.82 -3.59 8.61
C PHE A 237 -14.78 -5.02 9.18
N GLY A 238 -15.82 -5.49 9.86
CA GLY A 238 -15.87 -6.86 10.36
C GLY A 238 -15.89 -7.92 9.25
N ALA A 239 -16.45 -7.59 8.08
CA ALA A 239 -16.37 -8.48 6.92
C ALA A 239 -15.01 -8.44 6.20
N ALA A 240 -14.22 -7.38 6.38
CA ALA A 240 -13.02 -7.12 5.58
C ALA A 240 -11.70 -7.36 6.33
N LEU A 241 -11.69 -7.19 7.66
CA LEU A 241 -10.56 -7.47 8.51
C LEU A 241 -10.52 -8.99 8.77
N GLU A 242 -9.61 -9.69 8.12
CA GLU A 242 -9.50 -11.16 8.25
C GLU A 242 -8.70 -11.58 9.50
N MET A 243 -9.02 -11.00 10.65
CA MET A 243 -8.35 -11.25 11.94
C MET A 243 -9.22 -12.12 12.87
N SER A 244 -8.74 -12.39 14.08
CA SER A 244 -9.54 -13.14 15.07
C SER A 244 -10.73 -12.31 15.56
N ASP A 245 -11.86 -12.94 15.88
CA ASP A 245 -13.06 -12.25 16.40
C ASP A 245 -12.73 -11.32 17.59
N SER A 246 -11.81 -11.73 18.47
CA SER A 246 -11.40 -10.93 19.63
C SER A 246 -10.59 -9.70 19.25
N ASP A 247 -9.69 -9.82 18.28
CA ASP A 247 -8.85 -8.71 17.84
C ASP A 247 -9.66 -7.74 16.97
N GLU A 248 -10.55 -8.27 16.12
CA GLU A 248 -11.51 -7.50 15.34
C GLU A 248 -12.39 -6.64 16.26
N GLU A 249 -12.94 -7.24 17.31
CA GLU A 249 -13.78 -6.53 18.27
C GLU A 249 -13.00 -5.40 18.97
N VAL A 250 -11.73 -5.63 19.32
CA VAL A 250 -10.86 -4.60 19.91
C VAL A 250 -10.63 -3.45 18.93
N VAL A 251 -10.19 -3.76 17.70
CA VAL A 251 -9.86 -2.77 16.67
C VAL A 251 -11.09 -1.93 16.29
N ILE A 252 -12.21 -2.57 15.99
CA ILE A 252 -13.43 -1.87 15.54
C ILE A 252 -14.02 -1.03 16.67
N ASN A 253 -14.09 -1.56 17.90
CA ASN A 253 -14.66 -0.80 19.01
C ASN A 253 -13.78 0.39 19.41
N ASP A 254 -12.46 0.25 19.39
CA ASP A 254 -11.54 1.35 19.66
C ASP A 254 -11.63 2.43 18.57
N PHE A 255 -11.69 2.04 17.30
CA PHE A 255 -11.91 2.97 16.18
C PHE A 255 -13.22 3.74 16.31
N LEU A 256 -14.33 3.05 16.61
CA LEU A 256 -15.64 3.67 16.79
C LEU A 256 -15.64 4.65 17.98
N ALA A 257 -15.04 4.25 19.10
CA ALA A 257 -14.93 5.10 20.29
C ALA A 257 -14.08 6.35 20.02
N ALA A 258 -12.93 6.20 19.35
CA ALA A 258 -12.04 7.31 18.99
C ALA A 258 -12.74 8.34 18.09
N ASN A 259 -13.66 7.90 17.23
CA ASN A 259 -14.41 8.75 16.32
C ASN A 259 -15.80 9.18 16.87
N GLY A 260 -16.08 8.93 18.15
CA GLY A 260 -17.34 9.33 18.80
C GLY A 260 -18.58 8.66 18.19
N MET A 261 -18.42 7.48 17.60
CA MET A 261 -19.50 6.69 17.03
C MET A 261 -19.99 5.68 18.06
N ASP A 262 -20.78 6.16 18.99
CA ASP A 262 -21.44 5.27 19.94
C ASP A 262 -22.50 4.41 19.24
N LYS A 263 -22.69 3.20 19.76
CA LYS A 263 -23.84 2.37 19.38
C LYS A 263 -25.10 3.22 19.53
N PRO A 264 -25.96 3.35 18.48
CA PRO A 264 -27.17 4.13 18.60
C PRO A 264 -27.93 3.64 19.83
N ALA A 265 -28.23 4.57 20.75
CA ALA A 265 -29.07 4.28 21.89
C ALA A 265 -30.39 3.79 21.30
N ALA A 266 -30.59 2.47 21.30
CA ALA A 266 -31.89 1.92 21.00
C ALA A 266 -32.85 2.65 21.93
N LEU A 267 -33.90 3.26 21.37
CA LEU A 267 -35.12 3.44 22.12
C LEU A 267 -35.44 2.06 22.69
N GLU A 268 -35.06 1.82 23.95
CA GLU A 268 -35.64 0.77 24.76
C GLU A 268 -37.10 1.16 24.96
N ALA A 269 -37.89 0.93 23.91
CA ALA A 269 -39.33 0.93 23.99
C ALA A 269 -39.71 -0.41 24.63
N GLU A 270 -40.30 -0.27 25.81
CA GLU A 270 -40.98 -1.29 26.63
C GLU A 270 -41.78 -2.33 25.83
#